data_AF-A0A0E3Q079-F1
#
_entry.id   AF-A0A0E3Q079-F1
#
_cell.length_a   1.000
_cell.length_b   1.000
_cell.length_c   1.000
_cell.angle_alpha   90.00
_cell.angle_beta   90.00
_cell.angle_gamma   90.00
#
_symmetry.space_group_name_H-M   'P 1'
#
loop_
_entity.id
_entity.type
_entity.pdbx_description
1 polymer ?
#
loop_
_entity_poly.entity_id
_entity_poly.type
_entity_poly.pdbx_seq_one_letter_code
_entity_poly.pdbx_strand_id
1 'polypeptide(L)'
;MKRSKIIMGMLLLAMLVGMALIPSAMASAEEQQPNLTKDAAQLKIEALEAELGEEGMKEVADYLELQASLPDIVKVMPYRALAFAGTQEESRSVTFKYIDGFNVSEKEKDRYKAGIKDIWDRYPDKITKDDYEFMSEIGPMLVNESLKSYEPVSVKWLSTPHQDYADYACDGSSYRNYAKNAADDPDNGVMDPEPFYRYYNHYEDGLLHIGGAPGRCDEFANSAISAANSGNWATAHQRFGYSSHYLTDPGIPFHSAGVIRQGGQYVWNSYETTYHSIYENYVNNQWTSGYKFKDYVQYNTQSITVTDPEEAVEDNAEHSRQYFDYIWTEMYNDPQNFGSDIYVAYYTAQCVQQCARYAHGLYDYIM
;
A
#
# COMPACT_ATOMS: atom_id res chain seq x y z
N MET A 1 6.95 -24.32 -73.22
CA MET A 1 8.32 -24.84 -73.06
C MET A 1 8.75 -24.69 -71.61
N LYS A 2 9.19 -25.81 -71.02
CA LYS A 2 10.10 -26.01 -69.87
C LYS A 2 10.23 -24.94 -68.75
N ARG A 3 9.70 -25.33 -67.58
CA ARG A 3 10.28 -25.32 -66.21
C ARG A 3 11.54 -24.49 -65.95
N SER A 4 11.50 -23.69 -64.87
CA SER A 4 12.41 -23.90 -63.73
C SER A 4 11.73 -23.46 -62.42
N LYS A 5 11.78 -24.35 -61.42
CA LYS A 5 11.43 -24.16 -60.01
C LYS A 5 12.75 -24.12 -59.23
N ILE A 6 12.96 -23.12 -58.37
CA ILE A 6 13.77 -23.21 -57.14
C ILE A 6 13.08 -22.28 -56.13
N ILE A 7 12.19 -22.82 -55.29
CA ILE A 7 12.39 -23.04 -53.84
C ILE A 7 12.74 -21.73 -53.11
N MET A 8 11.72 -21.07 -52.57
CA MET A 8 11.84 -20.15 -51.44
C MET A 8 10.86 -20.67 -50.38
N GLY A 9 11.38 -21.47 -49.46
CA GLY A 9 10.64 -22.02 -48.34
C GLY A 9 10.46 -20.95 -47.25
N MET A 10 9.32 -21.07 -46.56
CA MET A 10 9.13 -20.78 -45.13
C MET A 10 9.89 -19.57 -44.55
N LEU A 11 9.26 -18.40 -44.54
CA LEU A 11 9.53 -17.33 -43.56
C LEU A 11 8.44 -16.25 -43.63
N LEU A 12 7.18 -16.65 -43.41
CA LEU A 12 6.02 -15.74 -43.34
C LEU A 12 5.13 -16.08 -42.12
N LEU A 13 5.78 -16.34 -40.98
CA LEU A 13 5.11 -16.49 -39.69
C LEU A 13 5.98 -15.92 -38.56
N ALA A 14 6.37 -14.65 -38.67
CA ALA A 14 7.06 -13.91 -37.60
C ALA A 14 6.91 -12.38 -37.78
N MET A 15 5.72 -11.91 -38.15
CA MET A 15 5.41 -10.46 -38.23
C MET A 15 4.02 -10.16 -37.67
N LEU A 16 3.73 -10.65 -36.46
CA LEU A 16 2.53 -10.31 -35.69
C LEU A 16 2.77 -10.38 -34.18
N VAL A 17 3.96 -9.98 -33.74
CA VAL A 17 4.27 -9.67 -32.34
C VAL A 17 4.99 -8.34 -32.36
N GLY A 18 4.22 -7.27 -32.36
CA GLY A 18 4.70 -5.90 -32.58
C GLY A 18 3.55 -4.92 -32.64
N MET A 19 2.53 -5.13 -31.82
CA MET A 19 1.63 -4.04 -31.45
C MET A 19 2.14 -3.52 -30.12
N ALA A 20 2.74 -2.33 -30.22
CA ALA A 20 3.13 -1.51 -29.09
C ALA A 20 1.91 -1.30 -28.18
N LEU A 21 1.95 -1.94 -27.01
CA LEU A 21 1.30 -1.40 -25.83
C LEU A 21 2.15 -0.20 -25.42
N ILE A 22 1.59 0.99 -25.57
CA ILE A 22 2.16 2.23 -25.06
C ILE A 22 1.68 2.32 -23.61
N PRO A 23 2.56 2.24 -22.59
CA PRO A 23 2.20 2.69 -21.26
C PRO A 23 2.04 4.21 -21.30
N SER A 24 0.90 4.71 -20.86
CA SER A 24 0.68 6.12 -20.59
C SER A 24 1.64 6.57 -19.49
N ALA A 25 2.63 7.35 -19.89
CA ALA A 25 3.43 8.29 -19.10
C ALA A 25 3.47 8.06 -17.58
N MET A 26 4.43 7.24 -17.14
CA MET A 26 5.13 7.43 -15.87
C MET A 26 5.99 8.70 -16.00
N ALA A 27 5.85 9.64 -15.07
CA ALA A 27 6.82 10.72 -14.87
C ALA A 27 7.93 10.30 -13.90
N SER A 28 8.29 9.02 -13.86
CA SER A 28 9.52 8.52 -13.26
C SER A 28 10.08 7.50 -14.22
N ALA A 29 11.10 7.92 -14.97
CA ALA A 29 11.87 6.97 -15.75
C ALA A 29 12.79 6.24 -14.77
N GLU A 30 12.42 5.02 -14.39
CA GLU A 30 13.44 4.04 -14.02
C GLU A 30 14.35 3.89 -15.24
N GLU A 31 15.48 4.59 -15.24
CA GLU A 31 16.60 4.23 -16.10
C GLU A 31 16.99 2.81 -15.70
N GLN A 32 16.49 1.81 -16.44
CA GLN A 32 16.98 0.44 -16.36
C GLN A 32 18.44 0.44 -16.81
N GLN A 33 19.34 0.74 -15.86
CA GLN A 33 20.76 0.52 -16.03
C GLN A 33 21.00 -1.00 -15.98
N PRO A 34 21.54 -1.61 -17.05
CA PRO A 34 21.58 -3.07 -17.20
C PRO A 34 22.59 -3.79 -16.29
N ASN A 35 23.08 -3.14 -15.21
CA ASN A 35 24.16 -3.63 -14.36
C ASN A 35 24.05 -3.20 -12.88
N LEU A 36 22.83 -3.03 -12.33
CA LEU A 36 22.69 -2.94 -10.87
C LEU A 36 22.91 -4.32 -10.26
N THR A 37 23.96 -4.45 -9.44
CA THR A 37 24.13 -5.63 -8.58
C THR A 37 22.94 -5.68 -7.64
N LYS A 38 22.13 -6.74 -7.69
CA LYS A 38 21.00 -6.92 -6.79
C LYS A 38 21.49 -6.90 -5.34
N ASP A 39 20.86 -6.08 -4.51
CA ASP A 39 21.11 -6.08 -3.08
C ASP A 39 20.38 -7.22 -2.37
N ALA A 40 20.68 -7.42 -1.09
CA ALA A 40 20.10 -8.51 -0.33
C ALA A 40 18.60 -8.32 -0.05
N ALA A 41 18.10 -7.08 -0.02
CA ALA A 41 16.66 -6.81 0.03
C ALA A 41 15.94 -7.31 -1.24
N GLN A 42 16.48 -7.02 -2.43
CA GLN A 42 15.91 -7.48 -3.70
C GLN A 42 15.96 -9.01 -3.84
N LEU A 43 17.06 -9.65 -3.43
CA LEU A 43 17.15 -11.11 -3.43
C LEU A 43 16.11 -11.77 -2.50
N LYS A 44 15.68 -11.07 -1.45
CA LYS A 44 14.67 -11.55 -0.51
C LYS A 44 13.26 -11.46 -1.11
N ILE A 45 12.97 -10.41 -1.89
CA ILE A 45 11.74 -10.33 -2.71
C ILE A 45 11.70 -11.49 -3.70
N GLU A 46 12.78 -11.71 -4.44
CA GLU A 46 12.87 -12.81 -5.43
C GLU A 46 12.71 -14.20 -4.79
N ALA A 47 13.11 -14.36 -3.52
CA ALA A 47 12.87 -15.59 -2.78
C ALA A 47 11.37 -15.82 -2.49
N LEU A 48 10.62 -14.76 -2.17
CA LEU A 48 9.16 -14.84 -2.05
C LEU A 48 8.49 -15.12 -3.39
N GLU A 49 8.93 -14.47 -4.46
CA GLU A 49 8.44 -14.74 -5.83
C GLU A 49 8.68 -16.20 -6.23
N ALA A 50 9.85 -16.76 -5.87
CA ALA A 50 10.16 -18.16 -6.10
C ALA A 50 9.29 -19.12 -5.27
N GLU A 51 8.90 -18.73 -4.06
CA GLU A 51 7.99 -19.51 -3.20
C GLU A 51 6.54 -19.49 -3.73
N LEU A 52 6.08 -18.33 -4.24
CA LEU A 52 4.82 -18.18 -4.95
C LEU A 52 4.79 -18.99 -6.26
N GLY A 53 5.94 -19.10 -6.93
CA GLY A 53 6.07 -19.81 -8.19
C GLY A 53 5.34 -19.12 -9.35
N GLU A 54 5.35 -19.76 -10.53
CA GLU A 54 4.79 -19.15 -11.75
C GLU A 54 3.27 -18.90 -11.65
N GLU A 55 2.53 -19.83 -11.04
CA GLU A 55 1.08 -19.68 -10.85
C GLU A 55 0.76 -18.56 -9.86
N GLY A 56 1.44 -18.48 -8.72
CA GLY A 56 1.21 -17.41 -7.75
C GLY A 56 1.64 -16.04 -8.27
N MET A 57 2.75 -15.96 -9.01
CA MET A 57 3.15 -14.70 -9.65
C MET A 57 2.20 -14.28 -10.77
N LYS A 58 1.51 -15.22 -11.41
CA LYS A 58 0.41 -14.89 -12.33
C LYS A 58 -0.79 -14.32 -11.56
N GLU A 59 -1.16 -14.88 -10.40
CA GLU A 59 -2.23 -14.32 -9.57
C GLU A 59 -1.91 -12.89 -9.10
N VAL A 60 -0.65 -12.62 -8.73
CA VAL A 60 -0.17 -11.26 -8.45
C VAL A 60 -0.37 -10.33 -9.65
N ALA A 61 0.05 -10.76 -10.84
CA ALA A 61 -0.07 -9.95 -12.05
C ALA A 61 -1.54 -9.68 -12.42
N ASP A 62 -2.38 -10.72 -12.39
CA ASP A 62 -3.82 -10.63 -12.68
C ASP A 62 -4.53 -9.71 -11.67
N TYR A 63 -4.14 -9.75 -10.38
CA TYR A 63 -4.65 -8.83 -9.36
C TYR A 63 -4.26 -7.38 -9.64
N LEU A 64 -2.97 -7.11 -9.91
CA LEU A 64 -2.49 -5.76 -10.17
C LEU A 64 -3.09 -5.17 -11.47
N GLU A 65 -3.25 -5.99 -12.51
CA GLU A 65 -3.95 -5.59 -13.73
C GLU A 65 -5.41 -5.22 -13.45
N LEU A 66 -6.11 -6.04 -12.65
CA LEU A 66 -7.47 -5.73 -12.21
C LEU A 66 -7.51 -4.37 -11.49
N GLN A 67 -6.67 -4.18 -10.45
CA GLN A 67 -6.63 -2.94 -9.65
C GLN A 67 -6.36 -1.69 -10.50
N ALA A 68 -5.42 -1.79 -11.45
CA ALA A 68 -5.12 -0.71 -12.38
C ALA A 68 -6.32 -0.37 -13.29
N SER A 69 -7.01 -1.41 -13.77
CA SER A 69 -8.14 -1.30 -14.70
C SER A 69 -9.47 -0.87 -14.07
N LEU A 70 -9.57 -0.86 -12.74
CA LEU A 70 -10.83 -0.53 -12.06
C LEU A 70 -11.36 0.86 -12.49
N PRO A 71 -12.65 0.97 -12.83
CA PRO A 71 -13.27 2.26 -13.08
C PRO A 71 -13.16 3.19 -11.85
N ASP A 72 -13.03 4.50 -12.06
CA ASP A 72 -12.93 5.48 -10.96
C ASP A 72 -14.09 5.35 -9.96
N ILE A 73 -15.30 5.05 -10.47
CA ILE A 73 -16.50 4.84 -9.65
C ILE A 73 -16.37 3.65 -8.70
N VAL A 74 -15.55 2.65 -9.02
CA VAL A 74 -15.22 1.51 -8.14
C VAL A 74 -14.09 1.90 -7.20
N LYS A 75 -13.05 2.55 -7.71
CA LYS A 75 -11.90 3.00 -6.91
C LYS A 75 -12.32 3.94 -5.78
N VAL A 76 -13.39 4.72 -5.98
CA VAL A 76 -13.99 5.61 -4.97
C VAL A 76 -15.29 5.07 -4.34
N MET A 77 -15.58 3.78 -4.45
CA MET A 77 -16.77 3.18 -3.82
C MET A 77 -16.55 2.82 -2.34
N PRO A 78 -17.44 3.25 -1.41
CA PRO A 78 -17.32 2.92 0.02
C PRO A 78 -17.17 1.43 0.22
N TYR A 79 -16.22 1.02 1.07
CA TYR A 79 -15.93 -0.38 1.32
C TYR A 79 -15.62 -1.16 0.02
N ARG A 80 -14.89 -0.58 -0.94
CA ARG A 80 -14.57 -1.20 -2.24
C ARG A 80 -13.96 -2.60 -2.12
N ALA A 81 -13.18 -2.85 -1.07
CA ALA A 81 -12.59 -4.15 -0.81
C ALA A 81 -13.67 -5.26 -0.64
N LEU A 82 -14.87 -4.95 -0.16
CA LEU A 82 -16.00 -5.91 -0.13
C LEU A 82 -16.53 -6.27 -1.52
N ALA A 83 -16.39 -5.38 -2.50
CA ALA A 83 -16.72 -5.72 -3.87
C ALA A 83 -15.63 -6.59 -4.51
N PHE A 84 -14.36 -6.28 -4.20
CA PHE A 84 -13.23 -7.14 -4.58
C PHE A 84 -13.31 -8.54 -3.96
N ALA A 85 -13.71 -8.66 -2.68
CA ALA A 85 -13.97 -9.94 -2.01
C ALA A 85 -14.97 -10.81 -2.78
N GLY A 86 -15.87 -10.18 -3.54
CA GLY A 86 -16.76 -10.85 -4.48
C GLY A 86 -16.09 -11.62 -5.60
N THR A 87 -14.80 -11.43 -5.86
CA THR A 87 -14.05 -12.19 -6.86
C THR A 87 -13.58 -13.55 -6.33
N GLN A 88 -13.64 -13.77 -5.01
CA GLN A 88 -13.15 -14.96 -4.34
C GLN A 88 -14.30 -15.79 -3.75
N GLU A 89 -14.32 -17.10 -4.01
CA GLU A 89 -15.41 -17.98 -3.55
C GLU A 89 -15.48 -18.09 -2.01
N GLU A 90 -14.32 -18.12 -1.36
CA GLU A 90 -14.21 -18.16 0.09
C GLU A 90 -14.79 -16.91 0.73
N SER A 91 -14.40 -15.72 0.27
CA SER A 91 -14.86 -14.45 0.83
C SER A 91 -16.36 -14.22 0.63
N ARG A 92 -16.94 -14.73 -0.47
CA ARG A 92 -18.41 -14.75 -0.66
C ARG A 92 -19.11 -15.55 0.44
N SER A 93 -18.56 -16.73 0.74
CA SER A 93 -19.11 -17.63 1.78
C SER A 93 -18.99 -17.03 3.17
N VAL A 94 -17.84 -16.42 3.49
CA VAL A 94 -17.62 -15.70 4.75
C VAL A 94 -18.59 -14.53 4.88
N THR A 95 -18.78 -13.74 3.82
CA THR A 95 -19.69 -12.59 3.83
C THR A 95 -21.14 -13.02 4.12
N PHE A 96 -21.65 -14.08 3.50
CA PHE A 96 -23.00 -14.56 3.80
C PHE A 96 -23.13 -15.05 5.24
N LYS A 97 -22.10 -15.69 5.79
CA LYS A 97 -22.05 -16.09 7.20
C LYS A 97 -22.09 -14.87 8.13
N TYR A 98 -21.39 -13.78 7.82
CA TYR A 98 -21.47 -12.55 8.61
C TYR A 98 -22.85 -11.89 8.53
N ILE A 99 -23.46 -11.85 7.34
CA ILE A 99 -24.85 -11.35 7.20
C ILE A 99 -25.83 -12.18 8.05
N ASP A 100 -25.63 -13.49 8.15
CA ASP A 100 -26.44 -14.35 9.03
C ASP A 100 -26.32 -13.97 10.51
N GLY A 101 -25.17 -13.41 10.91
CA GLY A 101 -24.89 -12.90 12.26
C GLY A 101 -25.54 -11.55 12.59
N PHE A 102 -26.06 -10.82 11.59
CA PHE A 102 -26.65 -9.50 11.81
C PHE A 102 -27.84 -9.54 12.77
N ASN A 103 -27.91 -8.53 13.65
CA ASN A 103 -29.06 -8.32 14.54
C ASN A 103 -30.21 -7.57 13.84
N VAL A 104 -30.71 -8.13 12.74
CA VAL A 104 -31.82 -7.61 11.93
C VAL A 104 -32.80 -8.74 11.59
N SER A 105 -33.96 -8.42 11.03
CA SER A 105 -34.93 -9.44 10.61
C SER A 105 -34.38 -10.33 9.49
N GLU A 106 -34.85 -11.57 9.38
CA GLU A 106 -34.45 -12.48 8.29
C GLU A 106 -34.72 -11.88 6.90
N LYS A 107 -35.82 -11.13 6.74
CA LYS A 107 -36.11 -10.40 5.49
C LYS A 107 -35.02 -9.37 5.15
N GLU A 108 -34.47 -8.69 6.16
CA GLU A 108 -33.37 -7.75 5.96
C GLU A 108 -32.07 -8.49 5.61
N LYS A 109 -31.79 -9.63 6.25
CA LYS A 109 -30.64 -10.48 5.88
C LYS A 109 -30.73 -10.95 4.43
N ASP A 110 -31.91 -11.38 3.98
CA ASP A 110 -32.16 -11.76 2.59
C ASP A 110 -31.95 -10.56 1.63
N ARG A 111 -32.42 -9.36 2.01
CA ARG A 111 -32.16 -8.11 1.25
C ARG A 111 -30.66 -7.87 1.12
N TYR A 112 -29.90 -7.97 2.20
CA TYR A 112 -28.45 -7.74 2.19
C TYR A 112 -27.70 -8.79 1.36
N LYS A 113 -28.03 -10.08 1.51
CA LYS A 113 -27.44 -11.15 0.69
C LYS A 113 -27.71 -10.95 -0.80
N ALA A 114 -28.94 -10.59 -1.15
CA ALA A 114 -29.30 -10.31 -2.54
C ALA A 114 -28.57 -9.07 -3.08
N GLY A 115 -28.51 -7.99 -2.29
CA GLY A 115 -27.85 -6.75 -2.67
C GLY A 115 -26.34 -6.92 -2.88
N ILE A 116 -25.63 -7.56 -1.95
CA ILE A 116 -24.19 -7.75 -2.09
C ILE A 116 -23.86 -8.72 -3.25
N LYS A 117 -24.70 -9.73 -3.48
CA LYS A 117 -24.56 -10.61 -4.64
C LYS A 117 -24.74 -9.85 -5.95
N ASP A 118 -25.71 -8.94 -6.03
CA ASP A 118 -25.92 -8.09 -7.21
C ASP A 118 -24.71 -7.19 -7.50
N ILE A 119 -24.08 -6.63 -6.45
CA ILE A 119 -22.82 -5.87 -6.57
C ILE A 119 -21.73 -6.76 -7.20
N TRP A 120 -21.54 -7.98 -6.69
CA TRP A 120 -20.53 -8.90 -7.20
C TRP A 120 -20.79 -9.36 -8.64
N ASP A 121 -22.05 -9.57 -9.02
CA ASP A 121 -22.43 -9.97 -10.38
C ASP A 121 -22.18 -8.84 -11.41
N ARG A 122 -22.06 -7.59 -10.94
CA ARG A 122 -21.82 -6.39 -11.76
C ARG A 122 -20.39 -5.87 -11.71
N TYR A 123 -19.60 -6.27 -10.72
CA TYR A 123 -18.23 -5.82 -10.53
C TYR A 123 -17.30 -6.33 -11.65
N PRO A 124 -16.34 -5.52 -12.13
CA PRO A 124 -16.14 -4.10 -11.82
C PRO A 124 -16.94 -3.15 -12.74
N ASP A 125 -17.39 -3.62 -13.90
CA ASP A 125 -17.76 -2.76 -15.03
C ASP A 125 -19.12 -2.05 -14.92
N LYS A 126 -20.03 -2.56 -14.07
CA LYS A 126 -21.42 -2.09 -14.00
C LYS A 126 -21.79 -1.52 -12.63
N ILE A 127 -20.79 -1.08 -11.87
CA ILE A 127 -21.00 -0.34 -10.62
C ILE A 127 -21.39 1.10 -10.91
N THR A 128 -22.29 1.64 -10.09
CA THR A 128 -22.85 3.00 -10.21
C THR A 128 -22.81 3.72 -8.86
N LYS A 129 -23.05 5.04 -8.84
CA LYS A 129 -23.06 5.81 -7.58
C LYS A 129 -24.24 5.46 -6.68
N ASP A 130 -25.32 4.92 -7.25
CA ASP A 130 -26.49 4.47 -6.48
C ASP A 130 -26.13 3.28 -5.56
N ASP A 131 -25.07 2.54 -5.89
CA ASP A 131 -24.55 1.45 -5.07
C ASP A 131 -23.89 1.93 -3.77
N TYR A 132 -23.45 3.19 -3.71
CA TYR A 132 -22.69 3.72 -2.58
C TYR A 132 -23.52 3.77 -1.30
N GLU A 133 -24.83 4.01 -1.42
CA GLU A 133 -25.74 4.02 -0.29
C GLU A 133 -25.83 2.62 0.34
N PHE A 134 -26.04 1.59 -0.50
CA PHE A 134 -26.08 0.21 -0.04
C PHE A 134 -24.75 -0.24 0.57
N MET A 135 -23.62 0.06 -0.08
CA MET A 135 -22.29 -0.29 0.43
C MET A 135 -21.97 0.42 1.75
N SER A 136 -22.36 1.68 1.89
CA SER A 136 -22.21 2.44 3.14
C SER A 136 -23.12 1.94 4.26
N GLU A 137 -24.27 1.36 3.92
CA GLU A 137 -25.20 0.75 4.87
C GLU A 137 -24.65 -0.59 5.38
N ILE A 138 -24.28 -1.50 4.48
CA ILE A 138 -23.89 -2.87 4.83
C ILE A 138 -22.44 -2.98 5.32
N GLY A 139 -21.53 -2.17 4.79
CA GLY A 139 -20.08 -2.25 5.07
C GLY A 139 -19.74 -2.23 6.56
N PRO A 140 -20.19 -1.23 7.34
CA PRO A 140 -19.93 -1.19 8.78
C PRO A 140 -20.50 -2.41 9.52
N MET A 141 -21.65 -2.96 9.09
CA MET A 141 -22.24 -4.13 9.73
C MET A 141 -21.41 -5.39 9.49
N LEU A 142 -20.88 -5.58 8.28
CA LEU A 142 -19.99 -6.68 7.93
C LEU A 142 -18.68 -6.61 8.71
N VAL A 143 -18.07 -5.43 8.74
CA VAL A 143 -16.85 -5.19 9.52
C VAL A 143 -17.09 -5.48 11.00
N ASN A 144 -18.22 -5.03 11.57
CA ASN A 144 -18.55 -5.33 12.97
C ASN A 144 -18.68 -6.82 13.25
N GLU A 145 -19.31 -7.59 12.36
CA GLU A 145 -19.43 -9.03 12.55
C GLU A 145 -18.10 -9.76 12.39
N SER A 146 -17.26 -9.35 11.43
CA SER A 146 -15.93 -9.95 11.24
C SER A 146 -15.01 -9.74 12.45
N LEU A 147 -15.10 -8.58 13.11
CA LEU A 147 -14.29 -8.22 14.28
C LEU A 147 -14.99 -8.52 15.61
N LYS A 148 -16.16 -9.15 15.60
CA LYS A 148 -16.99 -9.38 16.80
C LYS A 148 -16.29 -10.19 17.89
N SER A 149 -15.38 -11.07 17.50
CA SER A 149 -14.55 -11.86 18.42
C SER A 149 -13.13 -11.32 18.58
N TYR A 150 -12.84 -10.14 18.04
CA TYR A 150 -11.53 -9.50 18.10
C TYR A 150 -11.50 -8.47 19.23
N GLU A 151 -10.49 -8.56 20.10
CA GLU A 151 -10.28 -7.56 21.15
C GLU A 151 -9.71 -6.28 20.53
N PRO A 152 -10.26 -5.08 20.81
CA PRO A 152 -9.75 -3.84 20.24
C PRO A 152 -8.26 -3.66 20.54
N VAL A 153 -7.48 -3.38 19.51
CA VAL A 153 -6.05 -3.06 19.64
C VAL A 153 -5.85 -1.59 19.28
N SER A 154 -5.00 -0.90 20.02
CA SER A 154 -4.64 0.49 19.72
C SER A 154 -3.77 0.58 18.47
N VAL A 155 -3.93 1.66 17.70
CA VAL A 155 -3.05 2.02 16.58
C VAL A 155 -1.62 2.12 17.11
N LYS A 156 -0.67 1.47 16.44
CA LYS A 156 0.73 1.42 16.88
C LYS A 156 1.62 2.40 16.12
N TRP A 157 1.15 2.91 14.98
CA TRP A 157 1.86 3.85 14.12
C TRP A 157 3.30 3.40 13.82
N LEU A 158 3.53 2.09 13.81
CA LEU A 158 4.82 1.46 13.47
C LEU A 158 6.11 2.19 13.96
N SER A 159 6.13 2.70 15.20
CA SER A 159 7.26 3.47 15.76
C SER A 159 8.64 2.84 15.48
N THR A 160 8.83 1.55 15.76
CA THR A 160 10.12 0.87 15.50
C THR A 160 10.49 0.79 14.01
N PRO A 161 9.58 0.41 13.09
CA PRO A 161 9.82 0.52 11.65
C PRO A 161 10.28 1.90 11.15
N HIS A 162 9.65 3.00 11.57
CA HIS A 162 10.06 4.35 11.14
C HIS A 162 11.50 4.67 11.53
N GLN A 163 11.90 4.29 12.75
CA GLN A 163 13.28 4.42 13.20
C GLN A 163 14.28 3.68 12.29
N ASP A 164 13.93 2.47 11.83
CA ASP A 164 14.79 1.67 10.98
C ASP A 164 14.91 2.27 9.56
N TYR A 165 13.82 2.77 8.96
CA TYR A 165 13.91 3.49 7.67
C TYR A 165 14.87 4.68 7.76
N ALA A 166 14.76 5.50 8.80
CA ALA A 166 15.64 6.65 9.00
C ALA A 166 17.10 6.25 9.30
N ASP A 167 17.33 5.23 10.15
CA ASP A 167 18.69 4.78 10.52
C ASP A 167 19.45 4.23 9.31
N TYR A 168 18.79 3.42 8.48
CA TYR A 168 19.43 2.79 7.33
C TYR A 168 19.55 3.70 6.11
N ALA A 169 18.60 4.64 5.92
CA ALA A 169 18.70 5.64 4.87
C ALA A 169 19.96 6.51 4.99
N CYS A 170 20.39 6.81 6.21
CA CYS A 170 21.58 7.62 6.50
C CYS A 170 22.78 6.81 7.01
N ASP A 171 22.88 5.52 6.63
CA ASP A 171 23.99 4.67 7.06
C ASP A 171 25.35 5.29 6.70
N GLY A 172 26.31 5.16 7.62
CA GLY A 172 27.61 5.82 7.54
C GLY A 172 27.66 7.26 8.08
N SER A 173 26.53 7.92 8.35
CA SER A 173 26.52 9.24 9.00
C SER A 173 26.83 9.15 10.50
N SER A 174 27.67 10.05 11.01
CA SER A 174 27.90 10.20 12.46
C SER A 174 26.67 10.72 13.23
N TYR A 175 25.66 11.19 12.52
CA TYR A 175 24.44 11.79 13.08
C TYR A 175 23.20 10.88 12.95
N ARG A 176 23.35 9.64 12.48
CA ARG A 176 22.24 8.68 12.27
C ARG A 176 21.29 8.52 13.45
N ASN A 177 21.82 8.52 14.68
CA ASN A 177 21.01 8.39 15.89
C ASN A 177 20.01 9.55 16.07
N TYR A 178 20.32 10.75 15.55
CA TYR A 178 19.39 11.88 15.60
C TYR A 178 18.21 11.68 14.65
N ALA A 179 18.43 11.11 13.47
CA ALA A 179 17.35 10.77 12.54
C ALA A 179 16.50 9.62 13.10
N LYS A 180 17.16 8.54 13.50
CA LYS A 180 16.53 7.36 14.09
C LYS A 180 15.58 7.72 15.23
N ASN A 181 16.09 8.40 16.26
CA ASN A 181 15.31 8.69 17.48
C ASN A 181 14.21 9.73 17.26
N ALA A 182 14.21 10.42 16.13
CA ALA A 182 13.23 11.43 15.78
C ALA A 182 12.10 10.85 14.91
N ALA A 183 12.36 9.76 14.19
CA ALA A 183 11.47 9.24 13.17
C ALA A 183 10.12 8.72 13.70
N ASP A 184 9.96 8.49 14.99
CA ASP A 184 8.68 8.10 15.61
C ASP A 184 8.08 9.18 16.54
N ASP A 185 8.70 10.37 16.61
CA ASP A 185 8.11 11.51 17.33
C ASP A 185 6.76 11.98 16.76
N PRO A 186 6.51 11.98 15.43
CA PRO A 186 5.23 12.39 14.88
C PRO A 186 4.03 11.61 15.48
N ASP A 187 4.22 10.32 15.76
CA ASP A 187 3.20 9.44 16.35
C ASP A 187 2.82 9.81 17.77
N ASN A 188 3.63 10.59 18.48
CA ASN A 188 3.38 10.91 19.87
C ASN A 188 2.43 12.10 20.03
N GLY A 189 1.97 12.71 18.93
CA GLY A 189 1.07 13.87 18.94
C GLY A 189 1.72 15.14 19.50
N VAL A 190 3.05 15.14 19.68
CA VAL A 190 3.79 16.34 20.11
C VAL A 190 3.93 17.32 18.94
N MET A 191 4.13 16.78 17.73
CA MET A 191 4.25 17.56 16.49
C MET A 191 2.89 18.08 16.01
N ASP A 192 1.85 17.26 16.17
CA ASP A 192 0.48 17.53 15.77
C ASP A 192 -0.46 17.26 16.96
N PRO A 193 -0.64 18.22 17.88
CA PRO A 193 -1.37 18.01 19.13
C PRO A 193 -2.89 17.97 18.96
N GLU A 194 -3.38 18.57 17.88
CA GLU A 194 -4.80 18.56 17.55
C GLU A 194 -5.17 17.24 16.88
N PRO A 195 -6.12 16.45 17.43
CA PRO A 195 -6.41 15.12 16.93
C PRO A 195 -6.64 15.07 15.42
N PHE A 196 -7.47 15.98 14.88
CA PHE A 196 -7.74 16.01 13.44
C PHE A 196 -6.47 16.16 12.60
N TYR A 197 -5.59 17.11 12.94
CA TYR A 197 -4.37 17.36 12.19
C TYR A 197 -3.36 16.24 12.34
N ARG A 198 -3.27 15.65 13.54
CA ARG A 198 -2.46 14.46 13.77
C ARG A 198 -2.81 13.41 12.74
N TYR A 199 -4.05 12.96 12.74
CA TYR A 199 -4.43 11.92 11.81
C TYR A 199 -4.37 12.38 10.36
N TYR A 200 -4.82 13.57 9.99
CA TYR A 200 -4.74 14.06 8.60
C TYR A 200 -3.31 14.02 8.04
N ASN A 201 -2.33 14.36 8.88
CA ASN A 201 -0.93 14.48 8.48
C ASN A 201 -0.19 13.15 8.27
N HIS A 202 -0.70 12.01 8.74
CA HIS A 202 -0.09 10.70 8.51
C HIS A 202 -0.58 10.03 7.20
N TYR A 203 -1.53 10.63 6.49
CA TYR A 203 -2.23 9.98 5.39
C TYR A 203 -2.00 10.74 4.10
N GLU A 204 -2.09 10.00 3.00
CA GLU A 204 -2.19 10.52 1.63
C GLU A 204 -2.98 9.54 0.78
N ASP A 205 -4.21 9.91 0.36
CA ASP A 205 -4.99 9.07 -0.54
C ASP A 205 -4.30 8.99 -1.91
N GLY A 206 -3.73 7.84 -2.24
CA GLY A 206 -2.96 7.68 -3.49
C GLY A 206 -3.80 7.75 -4.78
N LEU A 207 -5.10 8.03 -4.70
CA LEU A 207 -5.98 8.25 -5.85
C LEU A 207 -6.59 9.66 -5.85
N LEU A 208 -7.11 10.09 -4.71
CA LEU A 208 -7.78 11.38 -4.57
C LEU A 208 -6.80 12.53 -4.32
N HIS A 209 -5.56 12.20 -3.98
CA HIS A 209 -4.52 13.13 -3.54
C HIS A 209 -5.01 13.99 -2.36
N ILE A 210 -5.52 13.31 -1.33
CA ILE A 210 -6.08 13.93 -0.13
C ILE A 210 -5.31 13.42 1.08
N GLY A 211 -4.57 14.32 1.71
CA GLY A 211 -3.75 14.02 2.86
C GLY A 211 -2.88 15.20 3.26
N GLY A 212 -2.30 15.10 4.45
CA GLY A 212 -1.34 16.09 4.96
C GLY A 212 0.10 15.61 4.93
N ALA A 213 0.32 14.32 4.66
CA ALA A 213 1.66 13.73 4.67
C ALA A 213 2.62 14.36 3.66
N PRO A 214 2.24 14.69 2.40
CA PRO A 214 3.14 15.33 1.44
C PRO A 214 3.68 16.66 1.95
N GLY A 215 2.78 17.56 2.37
CA GLY A 215 3.19 18.88 2.87
C GLY A 215 4.03 18.83 4.14
N ARG A 216 3.82 17.82 5.02
CA ARG A 216 4.65 17.63 6.21
C ARG A 216 6.03 17.05 5.87
N CYS A 217 6.09 16.14 4.92
CA CYS A 217 7.35 15.64 4.38
C CYS A 217 8.21 16.80 3.85
N ASP A 218 7.65 17.65 2.98
CA ASP A 218 8.35 18.81 2.41
C ASP A 218 8.74 19.85 3.46
N GLU A 219 7.84 20.21 4.38
CA GLU A 219 8.12 21.15 5.47
C GLU A 219 9.39 20.72 6.25
N PHE A 220 9.45 19.45 6.64
CA PHE A 220 10.57 18.92 7.40
C PHE A 220 11.83 18.70 6.53
N ALA A 221 11.69 18.34 5.26
CA ALA A 221 12.80 18.27 4.31
C ALA A 221 13.47 19.64 4.14
N ASN A 222 12.67 20.69 3.88
CA ASN A 222 13.14 22.07 3.78
C ASN A 222 13.78 22.57 5.07
N SER A 223 13.22 22.21 6.23
CA SER A 223 13.83 22.49 7.52
C SER A 223 15.17 21.75 7.71
N ALA A 224 15.30 20.52 7.20
CA ALA A 224 16.53 19.74 7.27
C ALA A 224 17.63 20.34 6.39
N ILE A 225 17.30 20.69 5.14
CA ILE A 225 18.19 21.38 4.19
C ILE A 225 18.72 22.69 4.79
N SER A 226 17.83 23.48 5.39
CA SER A 226 18.21 24.75 6.05
C SER A 226 19.22 24.53 7.19
N ALA A 227 19.04 23.46 7.98
CA ALA A 227 19.96 23.11 9.06
C ALA A 227 21.30 22.58 8.53
N ALA A 228 21.29 21.76 7.48
CA ALA A 228 22.49 21.24 6.81
C ALA A 228 23.34 22.39 6.22
N ASN A 229 22.70 23.31 5.49
CA ASN A 229 23.33 24.52 4.94
C ASN A 229 23.96 25.43 6.01
N SER A 230 23.43 25.37 7.23
CA SER A 230 23.96 26.12 8.39
C SER A 230 25.04 25.35 9.17
N GLY A 231 25.41 24.14 8.73
CA GLY A 231 26.34 23.26 9.43
C GLY A 231 25.80 22.62 10.70
N ASN A 232 24.48 22.71 10.96
CA ASN A 232 23.84 22.11 12.12
C ASN A 232 23.34 20.69 11.79
N TRP A 233 24.30 19.78 11.64
CA TRP A 233 24.06 18.41 11.17
C TRP A 233 23.17 17.58 12.08
N ALA A 234 23.22 17.78 13.40
CA ALA A 234 22.35 17.07 14.34
C ALA A 234 20.88 17.44 14.13
N THR A 235 20.59 18.74 13.98
CA THR A 235 19.23 19.20 13.64
C THR A 235 18.82 18.77 12.24
N ALA A 236 19.73 18.80 11.25
CA ALA A 236 19.41 18.32 9.91
C ALA A 236 18.94 16.86 9.91
N HIS A 237 19.67 15.97 10.61
CA HIS A 237 19.29 14.56 10.72
C HIS A 237 18.01 14.35 11.53
N GLN A 238 17.80 15.10 12.61
CA GLN A 238 16.54 15.06 13.35
C GLN A 238 15.35 15.42 12.44
N ARG A 239 15.47 16.50 11.65
CA ARG A 239 14.41 16.95 10.72
C ARG A 239 14.21 15.97 9.56
N PHE A 240 15.28 15.35 9.07
CA PHE A 240 15.17 14.22 8.16
C PHE A 240 14.37 13.06 8.78
N GLY A 241 14.62 12.70 10.05
CA GLY A 241 13.81 11.71 10.77
C GLY A 241 12.32 12.00 10.69
N TYR A 242 11.91 13.25 10.98
CA TYR A 242 10.51 13.68 10.84
C TYR A 242 9.99 13.62 9.41
N SER A 243 10.76 14.10 8.44
CA SER A 243 10.36 14.07 7.03
C SER A 243 10.18 12.62 6.52
N SER A 244 11.12 11.73 6.84
CA SER A 244 11.08 10.32 6.47
C SER A 244 9.86 9.59 7.06
N HIS A 245 9.41 9.97 8.26
CA HIS A 245 8.20 9.44 8.85
C HIS A 245 6.98 9.66 7.94
N TYR A 246 6.69 10.92 7.61
CA TYR A 246 5.56 11.29 6.76
C TYR A 246 5.68 10.78 5.32
N LEU A 247 6.90 10.51 4.84
CA LEU A 247 7.11 9.85 3.55
C LEU A 247 6.78 8.33 3.60
N THR A 248 7.14 7.66 4.69
CA THR A 248 6.96 6.20 4.80
C THR A 248 5.56 5.78 5.21
N ASP A 249 4.83 6.63 5.92
CA ASP A 249 3.47 6.32 6.38
C ASP A 249 2.51 6.02 5.23
N PRO A 250 2.33 6.89 4.23
CA PRO A 250 1.49 6.57 3.08
C PRO A 250 2.01 5.43 2.22
N GLY A 251 3.27 5.02 2.38
CA GLY A 251 3.77 3.77 1.79
C GLY A 251 3.17 2.50 2.42
N ILE A 252 2.32 2.64 3.43
CA ILE A 252 1.52 1.57 4.02
C ILE A 252 0.07 1.65 3.49
N PRO A 253 -0.51 0.54 2.99
CA PRO A 253 -1.83 0.58 2.30
C PRO A 253 -2.98 1.20 3.10
N PHE A 254 -2.97 1.08 4.44
CA PHE A 254 -4.02 1.64 5.30
C PHE A 254 -3.94 3.15 5.45
N HIS A 255 -2.76 3.75 5.26
CA HIS A 255 -2.58 5.20 5.22
C HIS A 255 -2.83 5.81 3.84
N SER A 256 -2.83 4.98 2.78
CA SER A 256 -3.07 5.42 1.40
C SER A 256 -4.44 5.10 0.81
N ALA A 257 -5.20 4.22 1.46
CA ALA A 257 -6.54 3.84 1.00
C ALA A 257 -7.54 3.48 2.13
N GLY A 258 -7.10 3.36 3.39
CA GLY A 258 -7.89 2.73 4.45
C GLY A 258 -8.84 3.63 5.25
N VAL A 259 -8.66 4.95 5.24
CA VAL A 259 -9.30 5.84 6.24
C VAL A 259 -10.19 6.94 5.65
N ILE A 260 -10.11 7.19 4.35
CA ILE A 260 -10.92 8.22 3.71
C ILE A 260 -12.23 7.59 3.25
N ARG A 261 -13.35 8.05 3.84
CA ARG A 261 -14.67 7.80 3.26
C ARG A 261 -14.65 8.47 1.91
N GLN A 262 -14.72 7.70 0.83
CA GLN A 262 -14.67 8.28 -0.50
C GLN A 262 -15.84 9.27 -0.66
N GLY A 263 -15.50 10.49 -1.05
CA GLY A 263 -16.33 11.69 -0.87
C GLY A 263 -15.68 12.79 0.00
N GLY A 264 -14.41 12.64 0.39
CA GLY A 264 -13.64 13.70 1.06
C GLY A 264 -13.97 13.89 2.53
N GLN A 265 -14.56 12.88 3.19
CA GLN A 265 -14.82 12.90 4.63
C GLN A 265 -13.93 11.87 5.32
N TYR A 266 -13.04 12.33 6.20
CA TYR A 266 -12.32 11.45 7.12
C TYR A 266 -13.35 10.85 8.08
N VAL A 267 -13.61 9.54 7.95
CA VAL A 267 -14.49 8.84 8.89
C VAL A 267 -13.63 7.95 9.77
N TRP A 268 -13.49 8.42 11.01
CA TRP A 268 -12.96 7.66 12.13
C TRP A 268 -14.00 6.64 12.60
N ASN A 269 -14.31 5.63 11.78
CA ASN A 269 -15.08 4.50 12.27
C ASN A 269 -14.15 3.62 13.10
N SER A 270 -14.52 3.34 14.35
CA SER A 270 -13.69 2.58 15.31
C SER A 270 -13.23 1.22 14.78
N TYR A 271 -13.96 0.65 13.84
CA TYR A 271 -13.69 -0.67 13.29
C TYR A 271 -12.72 -0.66 12.09
N GLU A 272 -12.74 0.36 11.24
CA GLU A 272 -11.70 0.51 10.20
C GLU A 272 -10.35 0.86 10.84
N THR A 273 -10.37 1.68 11.89
CA THR A 273 -9.17 1.91 12.71
C THR A 273 -8.67 0.64 13.41
N THR A 274 -9.55 -0.33 13.63
CA THR A 274 -9.15 -1.63 14.19
C THR A 274 -8.40 -2.45 13.14
N TYR A 275 -8.84 -2.51 11.88
CA TYR A 275 -8.07 -3.17 10.82
C TYR A 275 -6.71 -2.53 10.58
N HIS A 276 -6.65 -1.20 10.52
CA HIS A 276 -5.37 -0.47 10.47
C HIS A 276 -4.44 -0.95 11.59
N SER A 277 -4.95 -0.95 12.83
CA SER A 277 -4.17 -1.38 14.01
C SER A 277 -3.73 -2.84 13.90
N ILE A 278 -4.60 -3.75 13.44
CA ILE A 278 -4.30 -5.16 13.25
C ILE A 278 -3.17 -5.34 12.23
N TYR A 279 -3.22 -4.61 11.12
CA TYR A 279 -2.20 -4.68 10.07
C TYR A 279 -0.85 -4.19 10.59
N GLU A 280 -0.81 -3.03 11.25
CA GLU A 280 0.42 -2.52 11.85
C GLU A 280 1.00 -3.47 12.90
N ASN A 281 0.13 -4.11 13.70
CA ASN A 281 0.57 -5.14 14.64
C ASN A 281 1.20 -6.34 13.93
N TYR A 282 0.61 -6.79 12.83
CA TYR A 282 1.18 -7.84 12.00
C TYR A 282 2.57 -7.45 11.49
N VAL A 283 2.71 -6.28 10.85
CA VAL A 283 4.00 -5.79 10.32
C VAL A 283 5.04 -5.71 11.43
N ASN A 284 4.69 -5.14 12.59
CA ASN A 284 5.59 -5.04 13.74
C ASN A 284 6.02 -6.42 14.28
N ASN A 285 5.09 -7.38 14.38
CA ASN A 285 5.41 -8.73 14.86
C ASN A 285 6.34 -9.48 13.87
N GLN A 286 6.17 -9.23 12.58
CA GLN A 286 7.00 -9.78 11.50
C GLN A 286 8.26 -8.96 11.22
N TRP A 287 8.51 -7.87 11.95
CA TRP A 287 9.59 -6.94 11.63
C TRP A 287 10.96 -7.58 11.76
N THR A 288 11.22 -8.24 12.89
CA THR A 288 12.49 -8.93 13.16
C THR A 288 12.35 -10.46 13.22
N SER A 289 11.14 -10.97 13.02
CA SER A 289 10.80 -12.39 13.09
C SER A 289 9.92 -12.81 11.91
N GLY A 290 9.75 -14.12 11.67
CA GLY A 290 8.98 -14.62 10.53
C GLY A 290 9.51 -14.10 9.18
N TYR A 291 8.75 -13.25 8.49
CA TYR A 291 9.17 -12.66 7.21
C TYR A 291 10.36 -11.69 7.32
N LYS A 292 10.63 -11.17 8.53
CA LYS A 292 11.73 -10.24 8.83
C LYS A 292 11.70 -9.00 7.94
N PHE A 293 10.63 -8.22 8.03
CA PHE A 293 10.46 -7.02 7.21
C PHE A 293 11.62 -6.00 7.34
N LYS A 294 12.29 -5.97 8.49
CA LYS A 294 13.51 -5.18 8.69
C LYS A 294 14.61 -5.47 7.65
N ASP A 295 14.75 -6.72 7.19
CA ASP A 295 15.81 -7.09 6.24
C ASP A 295 15.63 -6.39 4.89
N TYR A 296 14.40 -6.09 4.49
CA TYR A 296 14.10 -5.35 3.25
C TYR A 296 14.43 -3.86 3.35
N VAL A 297 14.70 -3.36 4.55
CA VAL A 297 15.16 -1.99 4.83
C VAL A 297 16.67 -1.98 5.05
N GLN A 298 17.15 -2.78 6.01
CA GLN A 298 18.54 -2.82 6.45
C GLN A 298 19.52 -3.19 5.31
N TYR A 299 19.09 -4.07 4.41
CA TYR A 299 19.94 -4.57 3.34
C TYR A 299 19.54 -4.04 1.96
N ASN A 300 18.77 -2.96 1.94
CA ASN A 300 18.48 -2.20 0.75
C ASN A 300 19.60 -1.19 0.53
N THR A 301 20.16 -1.18 -0.68
CA THR A 301 21.15 -0.18 -1.08
C THR A 301 20.70 0.60 -2.31
N GLN A 302 19.47 0.37 -2.76
CA GLN A 302 18.85 1.06 -3.87
C GLN A 302 18.13 2.31 -3.36
N SER A 303 18.21 3.38 -4.13
CA SER A 303 17.47 4.61 -3.89
C SER A 303 16.60 4.94 -5.09
N ILE A 304 15.43 5.53 -4.84
CA ILE A 304 14.66 6.25 -5.85
C ILE A 304 15.11 7.70 -5.78
N THR A 305 15.40 8.32 -6.93
CA THR A 305 15.80 9.74 -6.93
C THR A 305 14.61 10.60 -6.54
N VAL A 306 14.72 11.32 -5.42
CA VAL A 306 13.72 12.30 -5.00
C VAL A 306 14.12 13.68 -5.52
N THR A 307 13.21 14.32 -6.25
CA THR A 307 13.37 15.71 -6.71
C THR A 307 12.38 16.66 -6.05
N ASP A 308 11.28 16.13 -5.55
CA ASP A 308 10.23 16.83 -4.82
C ASP A 308 9.74 15.90 -3.68
N PRO A 309 9.89 16.30 -2.41
CA PRO A 309 9.41 15.49 -1.29
C PRO A 309 7.89 15.27 -1.28
N GLU A 310 7.08 16.20 -1.79
CA GLU A 310 5.62 16.04 -1.85
C GLU A 310 5.25 14.94 -2.85
N GLU A 311 5.79 15.04 -4.07
CA GLU A 311 5.59 14.05 -5.15
C GLU A 311 6.07 12.65 -4.72
N ALA A 312 7.20 12.57 -4.00
CA ALA A 312 7.70 11.29 -3.48
C ALA A 312 6.74 10.63 -2.49
N VAL A 313 6.00 11.40 -1.68
CA VAL A 313 4.96 10.86 -0.79
C VAL A 313 3.75 10.39 -1.60
N GLU A 314 3.29 11.19 -2.56
CA GLU A 314 2.16 10.86 -3.43
C GLU A 314 2.43 9.57 -4.24
N ASP A 315 3.62 9.44 -4.83
CA ASP A 315 4.02 8.25 -5.57
C ASP A 315 4.12 7.01 -4.67
N ASN A 316 4.60 7.17 -3.44
CA ASN A 316 4.66 6.08 -2.47
C ASN A 316 3.25 5.65 -2.02
N ALA A 317 2.34 6.61 -1.87
CA ALA A 317 0.93 6.36 -1.59
C ALA A 317 0.23 5.64 -2.76
N GLU A 318 0.49 6.06 -4.00
CA GLU A 318 -0.02 5.38 -5.20
C GLU A 318 0.50 3.94 -5.30
N HIS A 319 1.78 3.72 -5.00
CA HIS A 319 2.37 2.39 -4.97
C HIS A 319 1.72 1.48 -3.92
N SER A 320 1.48 1.97 -2.70
CA SER A 320 0.97 1.12 -1.62
C SER A 320 -0.54 0.87 -1.74
N ARG A 321 -1.33 1.84 -2.24
CA ARG A 321 -2.80 1.72 -2.32
C ARG A 321 -3.28 0.52 -3.14
N GLN A 322 -2.50 0.10 -4.14
CA GLN A 322 -2.89 -0.97 -5.05
C GLN A 322 -2.98 -2.33 -4.35
N TYR A 323 -2.40 -2.48 -3.15
CA TYR A 323 -2.43 -3.71 -2.37
C TYR A 323 -3.53 -3.73 -1.30
N PHE A 324 -4.21 -2.59 -1.08
CA PHE A 324 -5.17 -2.42 0.00
C PHE A 324 -6.32 -3.43 -0.07
N ASP A 325 -6.96 -3.57 -1.23
CA ASP A 325 -8.17 -4.39 -1.37
C ASP A 325 -7.92 -5.88 -1.05
N TYR A 326 -6.75 -6.41 -1.43
CA TYR A 326 -6.36 -7.78 -1.11
C TYR A 326 -6.09 -7.95 0.37
N ILE A 327 -5.20 -7.13 0.94
CA ILE A 327 -4.81 -7.22 2.35
C ILE A 327 -6.05 -7.05 3.25
N TRP A 328 -6.90 -6.06 2.95
CA TRP A 328 -8.12 -5.83 3.70
C TRP A 328 -9.06 -7.04 3.60
N THR A 329 -9.19 -7.65 2.42
CA THR A 329 -10.05 -8.83 2.21
C THR A 329 -9.57 -10.04 3.00
N GLU A 330 -8.26 -10.30 3.05
CA GLU A 330 -7.69 -11.37 3.87
C GLU A 330 -7.91 -11.13 5.36
N MET A 331 -7.72 -9.88 5.80
CA MET A 331 -8.03 -9.47 7.17
C MET A 331 -9.52 -9.59 7.48
N TYR A 332 -10.40 -9.33 6.52
CA TYR A 332 -11.84 -9.47 6.66
C TYR A 332 -12.27 -10.93 6.75
N ASN A 333 -11.64 -11.83 5.97
CA ASN A 333 -11.97 -13.25 5.95
C ASN A 333 -11.51 -13.95 7.24
N ASP A 334 -10.28 -13.68 7.68
CA ASP A 334 -9.70 -14.25 8.90
C ASP A 334 -8.79 -13.23 9.62
N PRO A 335 -9.37 -12.32 10.42
CA PRO A 335 -8.60 -11.29 11.12
C PRO A 335 -7.52 -11.84 12.07
N GLN A 336 -7.61 -13.10 12.48
CA GLN A 336 -6.64 -13.72 13.38
C GLN A 336 -5.46 -14.36 12.65
N ASN A 337 -5.67 -14.90 11.45
CA ASN A 337 -4.65 -15.67 10.74
C ASN A 337 -4.26 -15.13 9.35
N PHE A 338 -4.82 -14.00 8.88
CA PHE A 338 -4.50 -13.39 7.58
C PHE A 338 -2.99 -13.26 7.32
N GLY A 339 -2.18 -13.02 8.37
CA GLY A 339 -0.73 -12.90 8.23
C GLY A 339 0.00 -14.20 7.84
N SER A 340 -0.69 -15.33 7.79
CA SER A 340 -0.17 -16.59 7.26
C SER A 340 -0.29 -16.69 5.73
N ASP A 341 -1.11 -15.84 5.10
CA ASP A 341 -1.19 -15.74 3.65
C ASP A 341 0.11 -15.15 3.08
N ILE A 342 0.68 -15.83 2.08
CA ILE A 342 1.96 -15.48 1.49
C ILE A 342 1.87 -14.23 0.59
N TYR A 343 0.71 -13.96 0.00
CA TYR A 343 0.49 -12.74 -0.79
C TYR A 343 0.41 -11.50 0.11
N VAL A 344 -0.21 -11.60 1.30
CA VAL A 344 -0.16 -10.53 2.31
C VAL A 344 1.29 -10.19 2.65
N ALA A 345 2.12 -11.21 2.85
CA ALA A 345 3.54 -11.00 3.14
C ALA A 345 4.31 -10.40 1.97
N TYR A 346 4.05 -10.88 0.76
CA TYR A 346 4.66 -10.38 -0.47
C TYR A 346 4.29 -8.92 -0.74
N TYR A 347 3.01 -8.56 -0.71
CA TYR A 347 2.56 -7.18 -0.90
C TYR A 347 3.06 -6.23 0.19
N THR A 348 3.12 -6.70 1.44
CA THR A 348 3.74 -5.94 2.53
C THR A 348 5.23 -5.73 2.28
N ALA A 349 5.95 -6.75 1.79
CA ALA A 349 7.37 -6.64 1.47
C ALA A 349 7.65 -5.66 0.32
N GLN A 350 6.79 -5.61 -0.70
CA GLN A 350 6.85 -4.61 -1.77
C GLN A 350 6.75 -3.19 -1.21
N CYS A 351 5.73 -2.93 -0.38
CA CYS A 351 5.55 -1.64 0.30
C CYS A 351 6.77 -1.26 1.14
N VAL A 352 7.27 -2.19 1.96
CA VAL A 352 8.42 -1.96 2.84
C VAL A 352 9.69 -1.63 2.05
N GLN A 353 9.96 -2.38 0.98
CA GLN A 353 11.13 -2.13 0.14
C GLN A 353 11.03 -0.77 -0.58
N GLN A 354 9.85 -0.42 -1.08
CA GLN A 354 9.61 0.86 -1.74
C GLN A 354 9.82 2.05 -0.78
N CYS A 355 9.29 1.97 0.44
CA CYS A 355 9.54 2.95 1.50
C CYS A 355 11.03 3.13 1.77
N ALA A 356 11.80 2.04 1.84
CA ALA A 356 13.24 2.11 2.05
C ALA A 356 13.95 2.84 0.90
N ARG A 357 13.60 2.54 -0.36
CA ARG A 357 14.18 3.21 -1.53
C ARG A 357 13.90 4.71 -1.54
N TYR A 358 12.67 5.12 -1.23
CA TYR A 358 12.33 6.53 -1.11
C TYR A 358 13.00 7.21 0.08
N ALA A 359 13.15 6.52 1.22
CA ALA A 359 13.85 7.08 2.38
C ALA A 359 15.33 7.36 2.07
N HIS A 360 16.02 6.48 1.34
CA HIS A 360 17.36 6.74 0.81
C HIS A 360 17.37 7.95 -0.12
N GLY A 361 16.43 8.00 -1.07
CA GLY A 361 16.28 9.12 -2.01
C GLY A 361 16.06 10.47 -1.34
N LEU A 362 15.20 10.50 -0.33
CA LEU A 362 14.89 11.69 0.46
C LEU A 362 16.13 12.16 1.24
N TYR A 363 16.92 11.22 1.78
CA TYR A 363 18.18 11.56 2.44
C TYR A 363 19.17 12.20 1.47
N ASP A 364 19.35 11.61 0.28
CA ASP A 364 20.20 12.14 -0.79
C ASP A 364 19.73 13.52 -1.31
N TYR A 365 18.41 13.76 -1.31
CA TYR A 365 17.84 15.06 -1.67
C TYR A 365 18.19 16.16 -0.63
N ILE A 366 18.26 15.80 0.65
CA ILE A 366 18.45 16.76 1.76
C ILE A 366 19.93 17.10 2.00
N MET A 367 20.83 16.12 1.87
CA MET A 367 22.23 16.18 2.33
C MET A 367 23.21 16.38 1.18
#